data_AF-A0A2T1CWA8-F1
#
_entry.id   AF-A0A2T1CWA8-F1
#
_cell.length_a   1.000
_cell.length_b   1.000
_cell.length_c   1.000
_cell.angle_alpha   90.00
_cell.angle_beta   90.00
_cell.angle_gamma   90.00
#
_symmetry.space_group_name_H-M   'P 1'
#
loop_
_entity.id
_entity.type
_entity.pdbx_description
1 polymer ?
#
loop_
_entity_poly.entity_id
_entity_poly.type
_entity_poly.pdbx_seq_one_letter_code
_entity_poly.pdbx_strand_id
1 'polypeptide(L)'
;MKREPLRESLINLILPLTLILGLVALLSLNTEQVAGEPQVISPLEEWLRVIVGYLAAGAEIAAAIVIGGAVVRGITLYLRLFFARSSLHFDSTEGIRLQLGRVLALGLEFTVASDILRTAVAPSRQDILSLGEIVLLRTLLNYFLEREIQQGEQRRIPQQQSDRSEMNRRIG
;
A
#
# COMPACT_ATOMS: atom_id res chain seq x y z
N MET A 1 -3.99 -18.48 -30.84
CA MET A 1 -4.58 -18.02 -29.56
C MET A 1 -3.53 -17.23 -28.77
N LYS A 2 -3.70 -15.92 -28.57
CA LYS A 2 -2.87 -15.10 -27.67
C LYS A 2 -3.78 -14.55 -26.56
N ARG A 3 -3.89 -15.24 -25.43
CA ARG A 3 -4.63 -14.78 -24.23
C ARG A 3 -3.84 -15.03 -22.92
N GLU A 4 -2.52 -15.04 -22.99
CA GLU A 4 -1.64 -15.41 -21.87
C GLU A 4 -1.40 -14.29 -20.82
N PRO A 5 -1.15 -13.00 -21.16
CA PRO A 5 -0.66 -12.06 -20.14
C PRO A 5 -1.74 -11.59 -19.16
N LEU A 6 -3.02 -11.58 -19.56
CA LEU A 6 -4.12 -11.16 -18.70
C LEU A 6 -4.49 -12.23 -17.68
N ARG A 7 -4.31 -13.52 -18.01
CA ARG A 7 -4.70 -14.63 -17.15
C ARG A 7 -3.75 -14.79 -15.98
N GLU A 8 -2.44 -14.63 -16.19
CA GLU A 8 -1.44 -14.66 -15.12
C GLU A 8 -1.60 -13.48 -14.15
N SER A 9 -1.82 -12.27 -14.67
CA SER A 9 -2.05 -11.09 -13.84
C SER A 9 -3.33 -11.20 -13.00
N LEU A 10 -4.39 -11.79 -13.56
CA LEU A 10 -5.62 -12.10 -12.81
C LEU A 10 -5.39 -13.15 -11.74
N ILE A 11 -4.61 -14.21 -12.01
CA ILE A 11 -4.32 -15.25 -11.02
C ILE A 11 -3.50 -14.68 -9.85
N ASN A 12 -2.47 -13.87 -10.12
CA ASN A 12 -1.66 -13.23 -9.06
C ASN A 12 -2.45 -12.25 -8.18
N LEU A 13 -3.53 -11.67 -8.70
CA LEU A 13 -4.42 -10.80 -7.92
C LEU A 13 -5.49 -11.60 -7.16
N ILE A 14 -6.13 -12.56 -7.85
CA ILE A 14 -7.27 -13.29 -7.32
C ILE A 14 -6.82 -14.24 -6.22
N LEU A 15 -5.65 -14.88 -6.35
CA LEU A 15 -5.17 -15.90 -5.41
C LEU A 15 -4.94 -15.37 -3.99
N PRO A 16 -4.24 -14.25 -3.74
CA PRO A 16 -4.19 -13.66 -2.40
C PRO A 16 -5.55 -13.14 -1.94
N LEU A 17 -6.38 -12.59 -2.84
CA LEU A 17 -7.71 -12.07 -2.51
C LEU A 17 -8.65 -13.16 -1.99
N THR A 18 -8.73 -14.31 -2.68
CA THR A 18 -9.54 -15.45 -2.24
C THR A 18 -8.99 -16.08 -0.97
N LEU A 19 -7.68 -16.08 -0.77
CA LEU A 19 -7.05 -16.60 0.45
C LEU A 19 -7.36 -15.70 1.65
N ILE A 20 -7.30 -14.37 1.48
CA ILE A 20 -7.71 -13.39 2.49
C ILE A 20 -9.20 -13.52 2.81
N LEU A 21 -10.06 -13.52 1.78
CA LEU A 21 -11.51 -13.67 1.96
C LEU A 21 -11.87 -15.00 2.62
N GLY A 22 -11.22 -16.09 2.21
CA GLY A 22 -11.39 -17.42 2.80
C GLY A 22 -10.94 -17.49 4.25
N LEU A 23 -9.80 -16.88 4.59
CA LEU A 23 -9.30 -16.81 5.96
C LEU A 23 -10.20 -15.96 6.86
N VAL A 24 -10.63 -14.79 6.39
CA VAL A 24 -11.57 -13.92 7.11
C VAL A 24 -12.92 -14.62 7.32
N ALA A 25 -13.44 -15.31 6.30
CA ALA A 25 -14.66 -16.09 6.43
C ALA A 25 -14.50 -17.26 7.42
N LEU A 26 -13.38 -17.98 7.37
CA LEU A 26 -13.08 -19.09 8.29
C LEU A 26 -13.00 -18.60 9.75
N LEU A 27 -12.30 -17.48 9.98
CA LEU A 27 -12.22 -16.87 11.31
C LEU A 27 -13.58 -16.33 11.78
N SER A 28 -14.37 -15.72 10.89
CA SER A 28 -15.71 -15.22 11.22
C SER A 28 -16.66 -16.35 11.66
N LEU A 29 -16.57 -17.51 11.01
CA LEU A 29 -17.40 -18.69 11.33
C LEU A 29 -16.94 -19.42 12.61
N ASN A 30 -15.65 -19.39 12.94
CA ASN A 30 -15.10 -20.12 14.09
C ASN A 30 -15.21 -19.37 15.43
N THR A 31 -15.60 -18.09 15.43
CA THR A 31 -15.56 -17.21 16.61
C THR A 31 -16.83 -17.27 17.50
N GLU A 32 -17.69 -18.28 17.33
CA GLU A 32 -18.88 -18.52 18.21
C GLU A 32 -18.54 -19.28 19.52
N GLN A 33 -17.30 -19.72 19.75
CA GLN A 33 -16.95 -20.62 20.86
C GLN A 33 -16.16 -20.00 22.04
N VAL A 34 -16.51 -18.78 22.46
CA VAL A 34 -16.18 -18.35 23.84
C VAL A 34 -17.46 -18.00 24.59
N ALA A 35 -18.38 -18.96 24.63
CA ALA A 35 -19.42 -18.98 25.64
C ALA A 35 -18.87 -19.70 26.88
N GLY A 36 -18.52 -18.94 27.92
CA GLY A 36 -18.67 -19.41 29.30
C GLY A 36 -17.46 -19.92 30.09
N GLU A 37 -16.35 -19.17 30.13
CA GLU A 37 -15.42 -19.23 31.28
C GLU A 37 -15.39 -17.83 31.94
N PRO A 38 -15.57 -17.70 33.27
CA PRO A 38 -15.38 -16.44 33.97
C PRO A 38 -13.94 -15.97 33.72
N GLN A 39 -13.77 -14.95 32.87
CA GLN A 39 -12.47 -14.42 32.54
C GLN A 39 -11.86 -13.81 33.81
N VAL A 40 -10.85 -14.48 34.38
CA VAL A 40 -9.94 -13.84 35.32
C VAL A 40 -9.17 -12.80 34.52
N ILE A 41 -9.67 -11.55 34.50
CA ILE A 41 -9.00 -10.40 33.89
C ILE A 41 -7.62 -10.33 34.55
N SER A 42 -6.60 -10.77 33.83
CA SER A 42 -5.24 -10.73 34.33
C SER A 42 -4.80 -9.26 34.29
N PRO A 43 -4.34 -8.66 35.39
CA PRO A 43 -3.92 -7.25 35.41
C PRO A 43 -2.92 -6.92 34.30
N LEU A 44 -2.07 -7.88 33.92
CA LEU A 44 -1.12 -7.79 32.83
C LEU A 44 -1.76 -7.52 31.45
N GLU A 45 -2.93 -8.09 31.18
CA GLU A 45 -3.65 -7.91 29.90
C GLU A 45 -4.12 -6.46 29.74
N GLU A 46 -4.58 -5.85 30.83
CA GLU A 46 -5.06 -4.47 30.83
C GLU A 46 -3.91 -3.48 30.63
N TRP A 47 -2.77 -3.70 31.29
CA TRP A 47 -1.55 -2.92 31.05
C TRP A 47 -1.05 -3.05 29.61
N LEU A 48 -1.10 -4.27 29.05
CA LEU A 48 -0.69 -4.53 27.67
C LEU A 48 -1.60 -3.83 26.66
N ARG A 49 -2.93 -3.86 26.86
CA ARG A 49 -3.93 -3.10 26.07
C ARG A 49 -3.63 -1.62 26.05
N VAL A 50 -3.32 -1.03 27.21
CA VAL A 50 -3.00 0.40 27.32
C VAL A 50 -1.71 0.74 26.57
N ILE A 51 -0.63 -0.02 26.80
CA ILE A 51 0.67 0.22 26.14
C ILE A 51 0.53 0.12 24.63
N VAL A 52 -0.10 -0.94 24.15
CA VAL A 52 -0.27 -1.16 22.71
C VAL A 52 -1.19 -0.11 22.08
N GLY A 53 -2.23 0.33 22.80
CA GLY A 53 -3.06 1.46 22.38
C GLY A 53 -2.27 2.75 22.16
N TYR A 54 -1.35 3.08 23.07
CA TYR A 54 -0.48 4.25 22.90
C TYR A 54 0.52 4.09 21.75
N LEU A 55 1.10 2.89 21.57
CA LEU A 55 2.00 2.62 20.44
C LEU A 55 1.28 2.72 19.10
N ALA A 56 0.07 2.17 19.00
CA ALA A 56 -0.77 2.27 17.80
C ALA A 56 -1.12 3.73 17.48
N ALA A 57 -1.57 4.49 18.49
CA ALA A 57 -1.84 5.92 18.33
C ALA A 57 -0.59 6.71 17.91
N GLY A 58 0.58 6.38 18.45
CA GLY A 58 1.85 6.99 18.05
C GLY A 58 2.19 6.74 16.57
N ALA A 59 2.00 5.51 16.10
CA ALA A 59 2.20 5.16 14.69
C ALA A 59 1.19 5.89 13.78
N GLU A 60 -0.07 6.00 14.20
CA GLU A 60 -1.10 6.74 13.46
C GLU A 60 -0.80 8.24 13.36
N ILE A 61 -0.33 8.86 14.45
CA ILE A 61 0.12 10.26 14.46
C ILE A 61 1.33 10.44 13.52
N ALA A 62 2.30 9.52 13.56
CA ALA A 62 3.45 9.57 12.66
C ALA A 62 3.01 9.49 11.18
N ALA A 63 2.08 8.60 10.85
CA ALA A 63 1.49 8.52 9.52
C ALA A 63 0.84 9.84 9.10
N ALA A 64 0.01 10.42 9.97
CA ALA A 64 -0.69 11.67 9.69
C ALA A 64 0.28 12.83 9.43
N ILE A 65 1.36 12.94 10.20
CA ILE A 65 2.39 13.97 10.02
C ILE A 65 3.12 13.78 8.68
N VAL A 66 3.56 12.56 8.39
CA VAL A 66 4.32 12.24 7.17
C VAL A 66 3.49 12.48 5.93
N ILE A 67 2.25 11.96 5.91
CA ILE A 67 1.31 12.11 4.79
C ILE A 67 0.91 13.58 4.64
N GLY A 68 0.48 14.23 5.73
CA GLY A 68 0.06 15.63 5.71
C GLY A 68 1.16 16.56 5.22
N GLY A 69 2.39 16.39 5.73
CA GLY A 69 3.55 17.15 5.28
C GLY A 69 3.87 16.94 3.80
N ALA A 70 3.78 15.70 3.30
CA ALA A 70 3.99 15.40 1.89
C ALA A 70 2.95 16.07 0.99
N VAL A 71 1.68 16.04 1.39
CA VAL A 71 0.58 16.66 0.64
C VAL A 71 0.76 18.18 0.57
N VAL A 72 1.01 18.84 1.70
CA VAL A 72 1.23 20.30 1.74
C VAL A 72 2.41 20.71 0.87
N ARG A 73 3.53 19.99 0.98
CA ARG A 73 4.72 20.23 0.14
C ARG A 73 4.41 20.03 -1.34
N GLY A 74 3.74 18.95 -1.70
CA GLY A 74 3.36 18.63 -3.08
C GLY A 74 2.47 19.70 -3.71
N ILE A 75 1.43 20.14 -2.98
CA ILE A 75 0.55 21.24 -3.41
C ILE A 75 1.36 22.52 -3.64
N THR A 76 2.24 22.87 -2.71
CA THR A 76 3.06 24.09 -2.81
C THR A 76 3.96 24.07 -4.05
N LEU A 77 4.63 22.94 -4.32
CA LEU A 77 5.49 22.77 -5.49
C LEU A 77 4.69 22.81 -6.80
N TYR A 78 3.55 22.12 -6.83
CA TYR A 78 2.68 22.09 -8.00
C TYR A 78 2.14 23.48 -8.35
N LEU A 79 1.63 24.23 -7.37
CA LEU A 79 1.16 25.59 -7.58
C LEU A 79 2.29 26.50 -8.06
N ARG A 80 3.48 26.40 -7.47
CA ARG A 80 4.64 27.21 -7.89
C ARG A 80 5.02 26.96 -9.35
N LEU A 81 4.99 25.71 -9.81
CA LEU A 81 5.23 25.36 -11.21
C LEU A 81 4.13 25.88 -12.14
N PHE A 82 2.86 25.71 -11.73
CA PHE A 82 1.70 26.15 -12.48
C PHE A 82 1.71 27.67 -12.74
N PHE A 83 2.06 28.46 -11.72
CA PHE A 83 2.17 29.92 -11.86
C PHE A 83 3.43 30.37 -12.60
N ALA A 84 4.49 29.56 -12.67
CA ALA A 84 5.78 29.95 -13.25
C ALA A 84 5.85 29.90 -14.80
N ARG A 85 4.78 29.53 -15.51
CA ARG A 85 4.63 29.67 -16.99
C ARG A 85 5.82 29.22 -17.87
N SER A 86 6.64 28.25 -17.43
CA SER A 86 7.80 27.78 -18.20
C SER A 86 7.58 26.36 -18.75
N SER A 87 7.85 26.19 -20.04
CA SER A 87 7.57 25.03 -20.91
C SER A 87 8.36 23.75 -20.60
N LEU A 88 8.86 23.57 -19.37
CA LEU A 88 9.59 22.39 -18.87
C LEU A 88 8.72 21.52 -17.93
N HIS A 89 7.41 21.49 -18.19
CA HIS A 89 6.39 21.03 -17.23
C HIS A 89 6.32 19.51 -17.00
N PHE A 90 6.74 18.69 -17.97
CA PHE A 90 6.53 17.24 -17.89
C PHE A 90 7.50 16.53 -16.92
N ASP A 91 8.82 16.73 -17.07
CA ASP A 91 9.81 16.05 -16.22
C ASP A 91 9.75 16.47 -14.74
N SER A 92 9.43 17.75 -14.48
CA SER A 92 9.38 18.29 -13.12
C SER A 92 8.18 17.76 -12.32
N THR A 93 7.06 17.47 -13.00
CA THR A 93 5.85 16.94 -12.36
C THR A 93 5.99 15.46 -12.02
N GLU A 94 6.67 14.69 -12.87
CA GLU A 94 7.00 13.28 -12.64
C GLU A 94 7.82 13.11 -11.35
N GLY A 95 8.84 13.96 -11.16
CA GLY A 95 9.68 13.96 -9.96
C GLY A 95 8.90 14.24 -8.67
N ILE A 96 7.96 15.20 -8.72
CA ILE A 96 7.07 15.50 -7.57
C ILE A 96 6.20 14.29 -7.25
N ARG A 97 5.60 13.64 -8.26
CA ARG A 97 4.77 12.44 -8.09
C ARG A 97 5.54 11.30 -7.46
N LEU A 98 6.75 11.00 -7.95
CA LEU A 98 7.59 9.94 -7.40
C LEU A 98 7.97 10.19 -5.94
N GLN A 99 8.32 11.43 -5.61
CA GLN A 99 8.66 11.80 -4.23
C GLN A 99 7.43 11.68 -3.31
N LEU A 100 6.27 12.17 -3.76
CA LEU A 100 5.00 12.05 -3.03
C LEU A 100 4.64 10.58 -2.81
N GLY A 101 4.69 9.76 -3.86
CA GLY A 101 4.40 8.33 -3.77
C GLY A 101 5.27 7.60 -2.75
N ARG A 102 6.57 7.92 -2.69
CA ARG A 102 7.49 7.31 -1.72
C ARG A 102 7.17 7.68 -0.27
N VAL A 103 6.83 8.95 -0.02
CA VAL A 103 6.48 9.42 1.34
C VAL A 103 5.10 8.91 1.76
N LEU A 104 4.15 8.82 0.82
CA LEU A 104 2.84 8.19 1.06
C LEU A 104 2.99 6.71 1.41
N ALA A 105 3.83 5.95 0.69
CA ALA A 105 4.11 4.56 0.99
C ALA A 105 4.63 4.38 2.44
N LEU A 106 5.56 5.24 2.88
CA LEU A 106 6.02 5.24 4.26
C LEU A 106 4.90 5.55 5.28
N GLY A 107 4.04 6.53 4.97
CA GLY A 107 2.85 6.80 5.79
C GLY A 107 1.95 5.58 5.94
N LEU A 108 1.73 4.84 4.85
CA LEU A 108 0.96 3.59 4.85
C LEU A 108 1.65 2.46 5.63
N GLU A 109 2.98 2.46 5.77
CA GLU A 109 3.68 1.49 6.62
C GLU A 109 3.34 1.71 8.10
N PHE A 110 3.30 2.97 8.54
CA PHE A 110 2.93 3.33 9.91
C PHE A 110 1.47 3.01 10.23
N THR A 111 0.53 3.25 9.31
CA THR A 111 -0.89 2.93 9.57
C THR A 111 -1.08 1.44 9.82
N VAL A 112 -0.41 0.56 9.05
CA VAL A 112 -0.56 -0.87 9.30
C VAL A 112 0.25 -1.38 10.47
N ALA A 113 1.36 -0.72 10.83
CA ALA A 113 1.98 -1.00 12.12
C ALA A 113 0.97 -0.77 13.26
N SER A 114 0.20 0.33 13.21
CA SER A 114 -0.91 0.59 14.15
C SER A 114 -1.99 -0.51 14.09
N ASP A 115 -2.40 -0.93 12.90
CA ASP A 115 -3.46 -1.94 12.73
C ASP A 115 -3.03 -3.34 13.24
N ILE A 116 -1.79 -3.74 12.98
CA ILE A 116 -1.20 -4.98 13.52
C ILE A 116 -1.16 -4.91 15.05
N LEU A 117 -0.75 -3.78 15.63
CA LEU A 117 -0.71 -3.58 17.06
C LEU A 117 -2.11 -3.74 17.70
N ARG A 118 -3.15 -3.11 17.13
CA ARG A 118 -4.52 -3.21 17.63
C ARG A 118 -5.06 -4.64 17.59
N THR A 119 -4.82 -5.35 16.49
CA THR A 119 -5.30 -6.73 16.28
C THR A 119 -4.59 -7.76 17.15
N ALA A 120 -3.34 -7.49 17.57
CA ALA A 120 -2.56 -8.40 18.41
C ALA A 120 -3.09 -8.54 19.85
N VAL A 121 -3.87 -7.56 20.36
CA VAL A 121 -4.20 -7.50 21.80
C VAL A 121 -5.67 -7.80 22.10
N ALA A 122 -6.57 -7.59 21.15
CA ALA A 122 -7.98 -7.94 21.31
C ALA A 122 -8.57 -8.28 19.94
N PRO A 123 -8.40 -9.51 19.44
CA PRO A 123 -9.02 -9.92 18.19
C PRO A 123 -10.54 -10.03 18.38
N SER A 124 -11.29 -8.93 18.19
CA SER A 124 -12.75 -9.00 18.06
C SER A 124 -13.15 -9.34 16.63
N ARG A 125 -14.38 -9.81 16.41
CA ARG A 125 -14.89 -10.04 15.04
C ARG A 125 -14.82 -8.78 14.18
N GLN A 126 -15.04 -7.61 14.77
CA GLN A 126 -14.94 -6.32 14.09
C GLN A 126 -13.48 -5.99 13.70
N ASP A 127 -12.52 -6.34 14.55
CA ASP A 127 -11.10 -6.10 14.32
C ASP A 127 -10.52 -7.04 13.25
N ILE A 128 -10.96 -8.30 13.22
CA ILE A 128 -10.59 -9.27 12.17
C ILE A 128 -11.09 -8.79 10.79
N LEU A 129 -12.31 -8.25 10.73
CA LEU A 129 -12.86 -7.67 9.50
C LEU A 129 -12.10 -6.42 9.07
N SER A 130 -11.78 -5.53 10.02
CA SER A 130 -11.00 -4.31 9.74
C SER A 130 -9.60 -4.64 9.21
N LEU A 131 -8.92 -5.63 9.81
CA LEU A 131 -7.64 -6.14 9.32
C LEU A 131 -7.77 -6.73 7.91
N GLY A 132 -8.85 -7.46 7.65
CA GLY A 132 -9.19 -7.98 6.33
C GLY A 132 -9.30 -6.89 5.27
N GLU A 133 -10.00 -5.79 5.57
CA GLU A 133 -10.11 -4.63 4.68
C GLU A 133 -8.75 -3.98 4.39
N ILE A 134 -7.93 -3.76 5.41
CA ILE A 134 -6.62 -3.11 5.27
C ILE A 134 -5.66 -3.95 4.43
N VAL A 135 -5.59 -5.26 4.68
CA VAL A 135 -4.75 -6.18 3.90
C VAL A 135 -5.21 -6.23 2.46
N LEU A 136 -6.53 -6.29 2.22
CA LEU A 136 -7.11 -6.27 0.88
C LEU A 136 -6.75 -4.99 0.12
N LEU A 137 -6.89 -3.83 0.78
CA LEU A 137 -6.54 -2.52 0.21
C LEU A 137 -5.05 -2.46 -0.17
N ARG A 138 -4.17 -2.96 0.69
CA ARG A 138 -2.73 -3.07 0.39
C ARG A 138 -2.43 -3.97 -0.80
N THR A 139 -3.05 -5.14 -0.87
CA THR A 139 -2.87 -6.05 -2.01
C THR A 139 -3.29 -5.39 -3.31
N LEU A 140 -4.43 -4.69 -3.30
CA LEU A 140 -4.92 -3.95 -4.47
C LEU A 140 -3.95 -2.83 -4.87
N LEU A 141 -3.55 -1.98 -3.93
CA LEU A 141 -2.63 -0.86 -4.22
C LEU A 141 -1.29 -1.36 -4.74
N ASN A 142 -0.68 -2.36 -4.08
CA ASN A 142 0.60 -2.91 -4.50
C ASN A 142 0.51 -3.54 -5.90
N TYR A 143 -0.59 -4.23 -6.19
CA TYR A 143 -0.85 -4.77 -7.53
C TYR A 143 -0.97 -3.67 -8.60
N PHE A 144 -1.71 -2.59 -8.32
CA PHE A 144 -1.84 -1.48 -9.26
C PHE A 144 -0.50 -0.78 -9.50
N LEU A 145 0.27 -0.55 -8.45
CA LEU A 145 1.57 0.10 -8.53
C LEU A 145 2.56 -0.73 -9.37
N GLU A 146 2.68 -2.02 -9.07
CA GLU A 146 3.52 -2.97 -9.81
C GLU A 146 3.13 -3.01 -11.29
N ARG A 147 1.82 -3.02 -11.57
CA ARG A 147 1.31 -3.02 -12.94
C ARG A 147 1.58 -1.71 -13.68
N GLU A 148 1.55 -0.56 -13.02
CA GLU A 148 1.88 0.73 -13.62
C GLU A 148 3.38 0.82 -13.94
N ILE A 149 4.23 0.35 -13.03
CA ILE A 149 5.70 0.29 -13.21
C ILE A 149 6.05 -0.58 -14.43
N GLN A 150 5.50 -1.79 -14.52
CA GLN A 150 5.75 -2.70 -15.65
C GLN A 150 5.33 -2.10 -17.00
N GLN A 151 4.22 -1.36 -17.04
CA GLN A 151 3.79 -0.65 -18.25
C GLN A 151 4.72 0.51 -18.62
N GLY A 152 5.26 1.22 -17.63
CA GLY A 152 6.25 2.27 -17.83
C GLY A 152 7.57 1.75 -18.39
N GLU A 153 8.06 0.61 -17.87
CA GLU A 153 9.29 -0.03 -18.35
C GLU A 153 9.15 -0.56 -19.79
N GLN A 154 8.01 -1.20 -20.12
CA GLN A 154 7.75 -1.67 -21.48
C GLN A 154 7.62 -0.56 -22.52
N ARG A 155 7.32 0.68 -22.11
CA ARG A 155 7.38 1.86 -23.00
C ARG A 155 8.79 2.39 -23.22
N ARG A 156 9.77 2.08 -22.36
CA ARG A 156 11.18 2.48 -22.51
C ARG A 156 11.99 1.52 -23.39
N ILE A 157 11.63 0.24 -23.41
CA ILE A 157 12.34 -0.82 -24.15
C ILE A 157 12.34 -0.64 -25.70
N PRO A 158 11.33 -0.04 -26.37
CA PRO A 158 11.36 0.14 -27.82
C PRO A 158 12.44 1.11 -28.31
N GLN A 159 12.77 2.16 -27.53
CA GLN A 159 13.69 3.22 -27.99
C GLN A 159 15.16 2.77 -27.94
N GLN A 160 15.54 1.96 -26.95
CA GLN A 160 16.92 1.54 -26.77
C GLN A 160 17.39 0.50 -27.81
N GLN A 161 16.47 -0.29 -28.38
CA GLN A 161 16.78 -1.20 -29.48
C GLN A 161 16.87 -0.48 -30.83
N SER A 162 16.00 0.50 -31.08
CA SER A 162 16.06 1.35 -32.29
C SER A 162 17.37 2.13 -32.37
N ASP A 163 17.78 2.82 -31.30
CA ASP A 163 19.04 3.59 -31.27
C ASP A 163 20.27 2.70 -31.43
N ARG A 164 20.27 1.52 -30.81
CA ARG A 164 21.40 0.58 -30.90
C ARG A 164 21.52 -0.05 -32.29
N SER A 165 20.41 -0.30 -32.95
CA SER A 165 20.39 -0.82 -34.32
C SER A 165 20.73 0.25 -35.37
N GLU A 166 20.33 1.50 -35.19
CA GLU A 166 20.79 2.61 -36.03
C GLU A 166 22.28 2.89 -35.87
N MET A 167 22.79 2.88 -34.64
CA MET A 167 24.21 3.07 -34.37
C MET A 167 25.03 1.98 -35.08
N ASN A 168 24.63 0.71 -34.95
CA ASN A 168 25.32 -0.42 -35.60
C ASN A 168 25.31 -0.33 -37.14
N ARG A 169 24.30 0.32 -37.73
CA ARG A 169 24.18 0.55 -39.18
C ARG A 169 25.04 1.70 -39.70
N ARG A 170 25.53 2.57 -38.81
CA ARG A 170 26.42 3.71 -39.18
C ARG A 170 27.90 3.37 -39.10
N ILE A 171 28.27 2.25 -38.47
CA ILE A 171 29.67 1.83 -38.22
C ILE A 171 30.10 0.65 -39.11
N GLY A 172 29.19 0.03 -39.85
CA GLY A 172 29.47 -1.01 -40.85
C GLY A 172 29.19 -0.51 -42.26
#